data_AF-A0A067PPN6-F1
#
_entry.id   AF-A0A067PPN6-F1
#
_cell.length_a   1.000
_cell.length_b   1.000
_cell.length_c   1.000
_cell.angle_alpha   90.00
_cell.angle_beta   90.00
_cell.angle_gamma   90.00
#
_symmetry.space_group_name_H-M   'P 1'
#
loop_
_entity.id
_entity.type
_entity.pdbx_description
1 polymer ?
#
loop_
_entity_poly.entity_id
_entity_poly.type
_entity_poly.pdbx_seq_one_letter_code
_entity_poly.pdbx_strand_id
1 'polypeptide(L)'
;MRFTFASAFIATLLATSALAGHNCKCQDANGQYNELTAYCCNQQNTLSDIYYPGPNNQCTSPGNHINSGAFVQCCQGQGVGGAFCWT
;
A
#
# COMPACT_ATOMS: atom_id res chain seq x y z
N MET A 1 -13.78 -44.54 15.69
CA MET A 1 -12.86 -44.26 14.57
C MET A 1 -12.56 -42.77 14.60
N ARG A 2 -11.28 -42.41 14.55
CA ARG A 2 -10.76 -41.08 14.90
C ARG A 2 -10.84 -40.20 13.65
N PHE A 3 -11.60 -39.11 13.69
CA PHE A 3 -11.69 -38.15 12.59
C PHE A 3 -10.48 -37.22 12.66
N THR A 4 -9.50 -37.46 11.79
CA THR A 4 -8.35 -36.56 11.62
C THR A 4 -8.76 -35.44 10.66
N PHE A 5 -9.16 -34.29 11.18
CA PHE A 5 -9.35 -33.08 10.37
C PHE A 5 -7.99 -32.44 10.10
N ALA A 6 -7.38 -32.80 8.97
CA ALA A 6 -6.23 -32.05 8.44
C ALA A 6 -6.74 -30.77 7.77
N SER A 7 -6.97 -29.71 8.55
CA SER A 7 -7.26 -28.38 8.00
C SER A 7 -5.98 -27.77 7.46
N ALA A 8 -5.73 -27.93 6.17
CA ALA A 8 -4.67 -27.23 5.45
C ALA A 8 -5.02 -25.74 5.35
N PHE A 9 -4.42 -24.93 6.22
CA PHE A 9 -4.48 -23.47 6.10
C PHE A 9 -3.54 -23.05 4.95
N ILE A 10 -4.11 -22.87 3.76
CA ILE A 10 -3.36 -22.32 2.63
C ILE A 10 -3.13 -20.84 2.92
N ALA A 11 -1.97 -20.52 3.48
CA ALA A 11 -1.46 -19.17 3.54
C ALA A 11 -1.14 -18.74 2.10
N THR A 12 -2.10 -18.10 1.42
CA THR A 12 -1.82 -17.34 0.20
C THR A 12 -0.91 -16.18 0.58
N LEU A 13 0.40 -16.40 0.47
CA LEU A 13 1.38 -15.33 0.31
C LEU A 13 1.00 -14.56 -0.95
N LEU A 14 0.24 -13.48 -0.79
CA LEU A 14 0.18 -12.42 -1.78
C LEU A 14 1.59 -11.82 -1.81
N ALA A 15 2.43 -12.35 -2.68
CA ALA A 15 3.67 -11.69 -3.08
C ALA A 15 3.24 -10.37 -3.71
N THR A 16 3.25 -9.30 -2.92
CA THR A 16 3.11 -7.95 -3.41
C THR A 16 4.33 -7.68 -4.25
N SER A 17 4.21 -7.93 -5.56
CA SER A 17 5.12 -7.38 -6.55
C SER A 17 5.16 -5.89 -6.25
N ALA A 18 6.26 -5.39 -5.66
CA ALA A 18 6.47 -3.97 -5.45
C ALA A 18 6.67 -3.35 -6.83
N LEU A 19 5.57 -3.13 -7.56
CA LEU A 19 5.60 -2.30 -8.74
C LEU A 19 5.96 -0.91 -8.24
N ALA A 20 7.05 -0.36 -8.74
CA ALA A 20 7.30 1.05 -8.61
C ALA A 20 6.02 1.81 -9.04
N GLY A 21 5.50 2.67 -8.17
CA GLY A 21 4.35 3.53 -8.44
C GLY A 21 4.79 4.98 -8.63
N HIS A 22 4.19 5.69 -9.58
CA HIS A 22 4.33 7.15 -9.65
C HIS A 22 3.41 7.84 -8.67
N ASN A 23 2.27 7.21 -8.38
CA ASN A 23 1.24 7.76 -7.54
C ASN A 23 0.70 6.66 -6.63
N CYS A 24 0.50 6.95 -5.35
CA CYS A 24 -0.13 6.03 -4.41
C CYS A 24 -1.06 6.77 -3.45
N LYS A 25 -2.20 6.15 -3.15
CA LYS A 25 -3.18 6.69 -2.19
C LYS A 25 -3.77 5.59 -1.32
N CYS A 26 -3.80 5.78 0.00
CA CYS A 26 -4.54 4.90 0.89
C CYS A 26 -6.04 5.10 0.59
N GLN A 27 -6.66 4.07 0.02
CA GLN A 27 -8.08 4.07 -0.31
C GLN A 27 -8.61 2.64 -0.35
N ASP A 28 -9.89 2.49 -0.03
CA ASP A 28 -10.63 1.24 -0.12
C ASP A 28 -12.11 1.51 -0.48
N ALA A 29 -12.96 0.50 -0.32
CA ALA A 29 -14.39 0.59 -0.62
C ALA A 29 -15.15 1.63 0.23
N ASN A 30 -14.60 2.05 1.38
CA ASN A 30 -15.22 3.01 2.29
C ASN A 30 -14.75 4.44 2.04
N GLY A 31 -13.65 4.65 1.30
CA GLY A 31 -13.24 5.99 0.89
C GLY A 31 -11.75 6.17 0.68
N GLN A 32 -11.35 7.44 0.66
CA GLN A 32 -9.99 7.91 0.46
C GLN A 32 -9.44 8.56 1.74
N TYR A 33 -8.26 8.15 2.18
CA TYR A 33 -7.71 8.52 3.48
C TYR A 33 -6.49 9.42 3.31
N ASN A 34 -6.71 10.73 3.19
CA ASN A 34 -5.65 11.70 2.88
C ASN A 34 -4.57 11.76 3.98
N GLU A 35 -4.97 11.78 5.25
CA GLU A 35 -4.01 11.83 6.37
C GLU A 35 -3.14 10.57 6.45
N LEU A 36 -3.73 9.40 6.22
CA LEU A 36 -2.99 8.14 6.16
C LEU A 36 -2.10 8.07 4.91
N THR A 37 -2.57 8.63 3.80
CA THR A 37 -1.75 8.76 2.59
C THR A 37 -0.52 9.63 2.86
N ALA A 38 -0.68 10.75 3.56
CA ALA A 38 0.43 11.60 3.98
C ALA A 38 1.41 10.85 4.88
N TYR A 39 0.90 10.16 5.90
CA TYR A 39 1.69 9.36 6.81
C TYR A 39 2.49 8.28 6.07
N CYS A 40 1.84 7.46 5.23
CA CYS A 40 2.49 6.39 4.50
C CYS A 40 3.44 6.87 3.40
N CYS A 41 3.20 8.06 2.86
CA CYS A 41 4.16 8.71 1.95
C CYS A 41 5.45 9.08 2.68
N ASN A 42 5.35 9.60 3.91
CA ASN A 42 6.51 9.92 4.74
C ASN A 42 7.28 8.67 5.23
N GLN A 43 6.68 7.48 5.16
CA GLN A 43 7.36 6.22 5.44
C GLN A 43 8.10 5.64 4.23
N GLN A 44 7.95 6.22 3.04
CA GLN A 44 8.71 5.79 1.87
C GLN A 44 10.20 6.14 2.05
N ASN A 45 11.07 5.37 1.39
CA ASN A 45 12.51 5.67 1.36
C ASN A 45 12.73 7.13 0.94
N THR A 46 13.72 7.78 1.54
CA THR A 46 14.02 9.22 1.42
C THR A 46 14.58 9.65 0.06
N LEU A 47 14.22 8.96 -1.02
CA LEU A 47 14.49 9.42 -2.37
C LEU A 47 13.78 10.77 -2.58
N SER A 48 14.53 11.75 -3.07
CA SER A 48 14.18 13.17 -2.98
C SER A 48 13.02 13.61 -3.88
N ASP A 49 12.48 12.72 -4.71
CA ASP A 49 11.38 13.01 -5.62
C ASP A 49 10.04 12.42 -5.16
N ILE A 50 9.99 11.71 -4.03
CA ILE A 50 8.73 11.28 -3.42
C ILE A 50 8.18 12.43 -2.57
N TYR A 51 6.97 12.89 -2.87
CA TYR A 51 6.36 14.01 -2.17
C TYR A 51 4.85 13.85 -1.95
N TYR A 52 4.36 14.59 -0.97
CA TYR A 52 2.96 14.77 -0.65
C TYR A 52 2.72 16.22 -0.20
N PRO A 53 1.58 16.87 -0.51
CA PRO A 53 0.49 16.34 -1.32
C PRO A 53 0.75 16.50 -2.82
N GLY A 54 0.41 15.47 -3.59
CA GLY A 54 0.23 15.55 -5.03
C GLY A 54 -1.21 15.92 -5.46
N PRO A 55 -1.51 15.88 -6.77
CA PRO A 55 -2.83 16.17 -7.34
C PRO A 55 -3.97 15.23 -6.86
N ASN A 56 -4.84 15.70 -5.97
CA ASN A 56 -5.84 14.92 -5.22
C ASN A 56 -5.31 14.24 -3.95
N ASN A 57 -4.31 14.81 -3.27
CA ASN A 57 -3.79 14.29 -1.99
C ASN A 57 -3.27 12.85 -2.10
N GLN A 58 -2.56 12.53 -3.17
CA GLN A 58 -1.78 11.30 -3.32
C GLN A 58 -0.30 11.53 -2.99
N CYS A 59 0.38 10.46 -2.64
CA CYS A 59 1.83 10.40 -2.66
C CYS A 59 2.29 10.32 -4.12
N THR A 60 3.23 11.17 -4.54
CA THR A 60 3.70 11.25 -5.94
C THR A 60 5.20 11.09 -6.02
N SER A 61 5.69 10.41 -7.06
CA SER A 61 7.10 10.30 -7.44
C SER A 61 7.23 10.34 -8.97
N PRO A 62 7.73 11.44 -9.54
CA PRO A 62 7.97 11.54 -10.97
C PRO A 62 8.95 10.48 -11.48
N GLY A 63 9.92 10.07 -10.66
CA GLY A 63 10.93 9.06 -10.97
C GLY A 63 10.48 7.61 -10.78
N ASN A 64 9.21 7.37 -10.43
CA ASN A 64 8.69 6.02 -10.16
C ASN A 64 9.44 5.35 -8.99
N HIS A 65 9.60 6.05 -7.87
CA HIS A 65 10.37 5.57 -6.72
C HIS A 65 9.50 5.14 -5.54
N ILE A 66 8.17 5.26 -5.62
CA ILE A 66 7.29 4.76 -4.55
C ILE A 66 7.35 3.24 -4.57
N ASN A 67 7.70 2.66 -3.43
CA ASN A 67 7.54 1.23 -3.21
C ASN A 67 6.07 0.95 -2.91
N SER A 68 5.27 0.66 -3.94
CA SER A 68 3.83 0.44 -3.80
C SER A 68 3.50 -0.70 -2.82
N GLY A 69 4.32 -1.75 -2.77
CA GLY A 69 4.14 -2.86 -1.84
C GLY A 69 4.24 -2.38 -0.38
N ALA A 70 5.30 -1.64 -0.07
CA ALA A 70 5.49 -1.04 1.25
C ALA A 70 4.41 0.01 1.57
N PHE A 71 3.98 0.78 0.56
CA PHE A 71 2.90 1.75 0.71
C PHE A 71 1.56 1.07 1.06
N VAL A 72 1.18 0.01 0.33
CA VAL A 72 -0.02 -0.80 0.61
C VAL A 72 0.05 -1.40 2.01
N GLN A 73 1.19 -1.97 2.39
CA GLN A 73 1.39 -2.53 3.73
C GLN A 73 1.24 -1.47 4.82
N CYS A 74 1.73 -0.25 4.59
CA CYS A 74 1.54 0.85 5.51
C CYS A 74 0.04 1.18 5.69
N CYS A 75 -0.72 1.33 4.60
CA CYS A 75 -2.16 1.61 4.69
C CYS A 75 -2.91 0.48 5.43
N GLN A 76 -2.58 -0.78 5.14
CA GLN A 76 -3.15 -1.95 5.81
C GLN A 76 -2.80 -2.01 7.30
N GLY A 77 -1.56 -1.69 7.66
CA GLY A 77 -1.14 -1.59 9.06
C GLY A 77 -1.85 -0.51 9.85
N GLN A 78 -2.39 0.52 9.18
CA GLN A 78 -3.22 1.57 9.78
C GLN A 78 -4.72 1.22 9.81
N GLY A 79 -5.11 0.03 9.35
CA GLY A 79 -6.50 -0.44 9.36
C GLY A 79 -7.32 -0.12 8.11
N VAL A 80 -6.69 0.36 7.03
CA VAL A 80 -7.34 0.58 5.72
C VAL A 80 -7.28 -0.70 4.89
N GLY A 81 -8.31 -0.99 4.08
CA GLY A 81 -8.36 -2.20 3.25
C GLY A 81 -7.21 -2.34 2.23
N GLY A 82 -6.54 -1.23 1.88
CA GLY A 82 -5.39 -1.24 1.01
C GLY A 82 -4.95 0.15 0.55
N ALA A 83 -4.26 0.17 -0.59
CA ALA A 83 -3.92 1.38 -1.31
C ALA A 83 -4.17 1.18 -2.80
N PHE A 84 -4.43 2.27 -3.51
CA PHE A 84 -4.42 2.31 -4.95
C PHE A 84 -3.16 3.02 -5.42
N CYS A 85 -2.36 2.34 -6.24
CA CYS A 85 -1.15 2.87 -6.82
C CYS A 85 -1.24 2.80 -8.35
N TRP A 86 -0.80 3.85 -9.03
CA TRP A 86 -0.85 3.97 -10.48
C TRP A 86 0.37 4.71 -11.03
N THR A 87 0.51 4.63 -12.36
CA THR A 87 1.51 5.35 -13.17
C THR A 87 0.89 6.65 -13.65
#